data_AF-A0A521XYQ1-F1
#
_entry.id   AF-A0A521XYQ1-F1
#
_cell.length_a   1.000
_cell.length_b   1.000
_cell.length_c   1.000
_cell.angle_alpha   90.00
_cell.angle_beta   90.00
_cell.angle_gamma   90.00
#
_symmetry.space_group_name_H-M   'P 1'
#
loop_
_entity.id
_entity.type
_entity.pdbx_description
1 polymer ?
#
loop_
_entity_poly.entity_id
_entity_poly.type
_entity_poly.pdbx_seq_one_letter_code
_entity_poly.pdbx_strand_id
1 'polypeptide(L)'
;MLNLAYNYNKENIVKNLKWIGGSKKDLLAFPKEVRQEIGYALYAAQKGETHESAKPFKGHGSGIYEIVSDYDKNAYRAVYIVNVGEAVYVLHAFQKKSKQGIKTPKEEIAIISERLKKLKLMLKEKE
;
A
#
# COMPACT_ATOMS: atom_id res chain seq x y z
N MET A 1 -9.65 5.74 36.10
CA MET A 1 -9.16 4.37 35.85
C MET A 1 -9.80 3.73 34.60
N LEU A 2 -11.12 3.80 34.38
CA LEU A 2 -11.76 3.19 33.19
C LEU A 2 -11.43 3.86 31.84
N ASN A 3 -11.03 5.13 31.81
CA ASN A 3 -10.83 5.88 30.56
C ASN A 3 -9.42 5.73 29.93
N LEU A 4 -8.42 5.27 30.70
CA LEU A 4 -7.08 5.04 30.16
C LEU A 4 -7.01 3.70 29.40
N ALA A 5 -7.59 2.63 29.96
CA ALA A 5 -7.60 1.31 29.31
C ALA A 5 -8.47 1.29 28.04
N TYR A 6 -9.55 2.08 28.00
CA TYR A 6 -10.41 2.20 26.83
C TYR A 6 -9.71 2.92 25.66
N ASN A 7 -8.93 3.97 25.93
CA ASN A 7 -8.11 4.64 24.92
C ASN A 7 -6.87 3.81 24.53
N TYR A 8 -6.24 3.09 25.48
CA TYR A 8 -5.08 2.23 25.23
C TYR A 8 -5.37 1.07 24.26
N ASN A 9 -6.59 0.52 24.30
CA ASN A 9 -7.02 -0.54 23.39
C ASN A 9 -7.48 -0.06 22.01
N LYS A 10 -7.80 1.24 21.85
CA LYS A 10 -8.21 1.79 20.54
C LYS A 10 -7.01 2.15 19.65
N GLU A 11 -5.84 2.38 20.26
CA GLU A 11 -4.60 2.79 19.56
C GLU A 11 -3.66 1.64 19.17
N ASN A 12 -3.94 0.38 19.56
CA ASN A 12 -3.04 -0.77 19.29
C ASN A 12 -3.60 -1.83 18.34
N ILE A 13 -4.68 -1.56 17.62
CA ILE A 13 -5.21 -2.53 16.65
C ILE A 13 -4.39 -2.46 15.35
N VAL A 14 -3.51 -3.42 15.16
CA VAL A 14 -2.84 -3.67 13.87
C VAL A 14 -3.92 -4.01 12.84
N LYS A 15 -4.15 -3.09 11.89
CA LYS A 15 -5.15 -3.28 10.84
C LYS A 15 -4.83 -4.49 9.98
N ASN A 16 -5.86 -5.17 9.48
CA ASN A 16 -5.67 -6.24 8.51
C ASN A 16 -5.05 -5.72 7.22
N LEU A 17 -4.14 -6.49 6.62
CA LEU A 17 -3.60 -6.22 5.28
C LEU A 17 -4.37 -7.04 4.25
N LYS A 18 -5.01 -6.36 3.29
CA LYS A 18 -5.81 -6.98 2.23
C LYS A 18 -5.20 -6.69 0.87
N TRP A 19 -5.26 -7.66 -0.04
CA TRP A 19 -4.63 -7.60 -1.35
C TRP A 19 -5.70 -7.51 -2.44
N ILE A 20 -5.55 -6.55 -3.36
CA ILE A 20 -6.47 -6.37 -4.48
C ILE A 20 -5.85 -6.91 -5.76
N GLY A 21 -6.58 -7.81 -6.44
CA GLY A 21 -6.12 -8.41 -7.68
C GLY A 21 -4.83 -9.23 -7.49
N GLY A 22 -3.89 -9.10 -8.43
CA GLY A 22 -2.61 -9.83 -8.43
C GLY A 22 -1.55 -9.28 -7.48
N SER A 23 -1.82 -8.22 -6.71
CA SER A 23 -0.79 -7.45 -6.00
C SER A 23 0.07 -8.28 -5.03
N LYS A 24 -0.50 -9.29 -4.36
CA LYS A 24 0.26 -10.20 -3.51
C LYS A 24 1.23 -11.07 -4.32
N LYS A 25 0.76 -11.61 -5.43
CA LYS A 25 1.57 -12.45 -6.32
C LYS A 25 2.73 -11.64 -6.90
N ASP A 26 2.44 -10.41 -7.35
CA ASP A 26 3.43 -9.51 -7.92
C ASP A 26 4.51 -9.16 -6.88
N LEU A 27 4.12 -8.83 -5.63
CA LEU A 27 5.07 -8.59 -4.55
C LEU A 27 5.93 -9.82 -4.25
N LEU A 28 5.33 -11.03 -4.22
CA LEU A 28 6.06 -12.26 -3.91
C LEU A 28 7.09 -12.64 -4.97
N ALA A 29 6.98 -12.09 -6.19
CA ALA A 29 7.96 -12.27 -7.26
C ALA A 29 9.20 -11.35 -7.12
N PHE A 30 9.22 -10.41 -6.16
CA PHE A 30 10.35 -9.52 -5.95
C PHE A 30 11.53 -10.20 -5.24
N PRO A 31 12.76 -9.63 -5.37
CA PRO A 31 13.90 -10.01 -4.55
C PRO A 31 13.56 -10.01 -3.05
N LYS A 32 14.24 -10.84 -2.28
CA LYS A 32 13.93 -11.05 -0.85
C LYS A 32 14.03 -9.74 -0.06
N GLU A 33 15.05 -8.94 -0.35
CA GLU A 33 15.38 -7.68 0.28
C GLU A 33 14.25 -6.66 0.05
N VAL A 34 13.79 -6.56 -1.20
CA VAL A 34 12.65 -5.72 -1.58
C VAL A 34 11.37 -6.16 -0.87
N ARG A 35 11.11 -7.47 -0.78
CA ARG A 35 9.94 -8.00 -0.05
C ARG A 35 10.00 -7.68 1.44
N GLN A 36 11.17 -7.73 2.05
CA GLN A 36 11.36 -7.42 3.46
C GLN A 36 11.12 -5.92 3.73
N GLU A 37 11.71 -5.04 2.91
CA GLU A 37 11.54 -3.60 3.05
C GLU A 37 10.08 -3.16 2.85
N ILE A 38 9.46 -3.62 1.76
CA ILE A 38 8.05 -3.30 1.50
C ILE A 38 7.14 -3.93 2.57
N GLY A 39 7.43 -5.15 3.02
CA GLY A 39 6.69 -5.80 4.10
C GLY A 39 6.75 -5.01 5.40
N TYR A 40 7.92 -4.48 5.76
CA TYR A 40 8.09 -3.65 6.95
C TYR A 40 7.33 -2.32 6.84
N ALA A 41 7.39 -1.67 5.67
CA ALA A 41 6.64 -0.45 5.42
C ALA A 41 5.10 -0.67 5.44
N LEU A 42 4.62 -1.80 4.93
CA LEU A 42 3.21 -2.18 5.04
C LEU A 42 2.81 -2.47 6.49
N TYR A 43 3.68 -3.12 7.27
CA TYR A 43 3.44 -3.34 8.69
C TYR A 43 3.34 -2.03 9.48
N ALA A 44 4.21 -1.05 9.19
CA ALA A 44 4.09 0.31 9.74
C ALA A 44 2.71 0.92 9.40
N ALA A 45 2.27 0.80 8.14
CA ALA A 45 0.94 1.26 7.73
C ALA A 45 -0.21 0.54 8.46
N GLN A 46 -0.08 -0.76 8.76
CA GLN A 46 -1.07 -1.50 9.56
C GLN A 46 -1.19 -0.96 10.99
N LYS A 47 -0.09 -0.44 11.56
CA LYS A 47 -0.07 0.24 12.87
C LYS A 47 -0.52 1.71 12.81
N GLY A 48 -0.89 2.21 11.63
CA GLY A 48 -1.24 3.63 11.44
C GLY A 48 -0.03 4.56 11.31
N GLU A 49 1.18 4.02 11.21
CA GLU A 49 2.42 4.78 11.00
C GLU A 49 2.70 4.96 9.49
N THR A 50 3.58 5.91 9.15
CA THR A 50 4.09 6.06 7.77
C THR A 50 5.59 5.78 7.78
N HIS A 51 6.00 4.74 7.05
CA HIS A 51 7.42 4.40 6.88
C HIS A 51 8.14 5.43 6.01
N GLU A 52 9.43 5.65 6.20
CA GLU A 52 10.23 6.65 5.45
C GLU A 52 10.26 6.41 3.94
N SER A 53 10.17 5.15 3.51
CA SER A 53 10.09 4.77 2.10
C SER A 53 8.69 4.95 1.49
N ALA A 54 7.68 5.27 2.31
CA ALA A 54 6.32 5.52 1.87
C ALA A 54 6.05 7.02 1.69
N LYS A 55 5.40 7.39 0.59
CA LYS A 55 5.00 8.78 0.31
C LYS A 55 3.64 8.85 -0.38
N PRO A 56 2.93 9.99 -0.29
CA PRO A 56 1.64 10.14 -0.95
C PRO A 56 1.70 9.90 -2.47
N PHE A 57 0.80 9.06 -2.98
CA PHE A 57 0.65 8.79 -4.40
C PHE A 57 -0.19 9.90 -5.05
N LYS A 58 0.42 10.67 -5.95
CA LYS A 58 -0.23 11.86 -6.52
C LYS A 58 -1.29 11.49 -7.56
N GLY A 59 -2.34 12.30 -7.64
CA GLY A 59 -3.33 12.28 -8.73
C GLY A 59 -4.52 11.32 -8.59
N HIS A 60 -4.67 10.61 -7.47
CA HIS A 60 -5.71 9.57 -7.30
C HIS A 60 -6.59 9.76 -6.05
N GLY A 61 -6.54 10.94 -5.44
CA GLY A 61 -7.22 11.26 -4.18
C GLY A 61 -6.30 11.14 -2.96
N SER A 62 -6.82 11.49 -1.79
CA SER A 62 -6.11 11.37 -0.52
C SER A 62 -6.08 9.93 -0.02
N GLY A 63 -5.11 9.63 0.86
CA GLY A 63 -5.01 8.33 1.52
C GLY A 63 -4.34 7.23 0.69
N ILE A 64 -3.90 7.51 -0.53
CA ILE A 64 -3.12 6.56 -1.33
C ILE A 64 -1.63 6.88 -1.19
N TYR A 65 -0.83 5.85 -0.93
CA TYR A 65 0.60 5.95 -0.71
C TYR A 65 1.34 4.98 -1.62
N GLU A 66 2.55 5.34 -2.01
CA GLU A 66 3.51 4.46 -2.67
C GLU A 66 4.73 4.23 -1.79
N ILE A 67 5.12 2.96 -1.65
CA ILE A 67 6.39 2.53 -1.06
C ILE A 67 7.42 2.47 -2.19
N VAL A 68 8.61 2.99 -1.94
CA VAL A 68 9.75 3.05 -2.85
C VAL A 68 10.86 2.17 -2.28
N SER A 69 11.18 1.06 -2.93
CA SER A 69 12.32 0.20 -2.58
C SER A 69 13.21 0.04 -3.81
N ASP A 70 14.49 0.40 -3.70
CA ASP A 70 15.44 0.29 -4.79
C ASP A 70 16.46 -0.83 -4.49
N TYR A 71 16.68 -1.73 -5.43
CA TYR A 71 17.55 -2.90 -5.27
C TYR A 71 18.18 -3.27 -6.62
N ASP A 72 19.48 -3.52 -6.62
CA ASP A 72 20.25 -3.90 -7.82
C ASP A 72 19.92 -3.05 -9.06
N LYS A 73 20.07 -1.72 -8.94
CA LYS A 73 19.76 -0.73 -9.99
C LYS A 73 18.31 -0.70 -10.48
N ASN A 74 17.42 -1.46 -9.84
CA ASN A 74 16.00 -1.53 -10.15
C ASN A 74 15.18 -0.82 -9.07
N ALA A 75 14.07 -0.25 -9.50
CA ALA A 75 13.15 0.49 -8.64
C ALA A 75 11.84 -0.28 -8.51
N TYR A 76 11.52 -0.74 -7.30
CA TYR A 76 10.30 -1.48 -6.97
C TYR A 76 9.33 -0.59 -6.21
N ARG A 77 8.05 -0.76 -6.48
CA ARG A 77 6.99 0.04 -5.88
C ARG A 77 5.87 -0.83 -5.37
N ALA A 78 5.26 -0.44 -4.25
CA ALA A 78 3.99 -0.98 -3.80
C ALA A 78 3.03 0.17 -3.48
N VAL A 79 1.83 0.14 -4.05
CA VAL A 79 0.80 1.17 -3.87
C VAL A 79 -0.28 0.62 -2.97
N TYR A 80 -0.61 1.38 -1.93
CA TYR A 80 -1.60 1.00 -0.93
C TYR A 80 -2.49 2.18 -0.54
N ILE A 81 -3.64 1.88 0.04
CA ILE A 81 -4.57 2.89 0.56
C ILE A 81 -4.78 2.68 2.06
N VAL A 82 -4.71 3.80 2.79
CA VAL A 82 -4.98 3.89 4.23
C VAL A 82 -6.37 4.48 4.47
N ASN A 83 -6.87 4.30 5.70
CA ASN A 83 -8.08 4.99 6.20
C ASN A 83 -9.36 4.71 5.39
N VAL A 84 -9.46 3.51 4.81
CA VAL A 84 -10.68 3.03 4.17
C VAL A 84 -11.15 1.77 4.89
N GLY A 85 -12.27 1.87 5.61
CA GLY A 85 -12.76 0.80 6.49
C GLY A 85 -11.72 0.40 7.56
N GLU A 86 -11.66 -0.90 7.86
CA GLU A 86 -10.84 -1.46 8.95
C GLU A 86 -9.52 -2.13 8.48
N ALA A 87 -9.07 -1.87 7.25
CA ALA A 87 -7.91 -2.55 6.68
C ALA A 87 -7.00 -1.60 5.86
N VAL A 88 -5.74 -2.00 5.71
CA VAL A 88 -4.83 -1.46 4.69
C VAL A 88 -4.98 -2.30 3.43
N TYR A 89 -5.24 -1.67 2.29
CA TYR A 89 -5.41 -2.38 1.03
C TYR A 89 -4.23 -2.13 0.09
N VAL A 90 -3.55 -3.20 -0.31
CA VAL A 90 -2.46 -3.15 -1.30
C VAL A 90 -3.07 -3.27 -2.69
N LEU A 91 -3.03 -2.16 -3.43
CA LEU A 91 -3.59 -2.02 -4.77
C LEU A 91 -2.66 -2.63 -5.81
N HIS A 92 -1.35 -2.38 -5.74
CA HIS A 92 -0.44 -2.84 -6.77
C HIS A 92 0.99 -2.98 -6.27
N ALA A 93 1.77 -3.88 -6.88
CA ALA A 93 3.20 -3.99 -6.68
C ALA A 93 3.85 -4.20 -8.05
N PHE A 94 4.83 -3.38 -8.41
CA PHE A 94 5.52 -3.48 -9.70
C PHE A 94 6.98 -3.06 -9.63
N GLN A 95 7.79 -3.60 -10.54
CA GLN A 95 9.11 -3.08 -10.83
C GLN A 95 8.98 -2.00 -11.90
N LYS A 96 9.39 -0.77 -11.60
CA LYS A 96 9.40 0.33 -12.56
C LYS A 96 10.48 0.07 -13.63
N LYS A 97 10.06 -0.27 -14.84
CA LYS A 97 10.93 -0.61 -15.98
C LYS A 97 11.47 0.60 -16.79
N SER A 98 11.07 1.84 -16.48
CA SER A 98 11.39 3.01 -17.31
C SER A 98 12.88 3.37 -17.30
N LYS A 99 13.46 3.56 -18.50
CA LYS A 99 14.83 4.04 -18.74
C LYS A 99 15.04 5.55 -18.58
N GLN A 100 14.01 6.36 -18.31
CA GLN A 100 14.15 7.80 -18.03
C GLN A 100 12.89 8.36 -17.34
N GLY A 101 13.07 9.10 -16.24
CA GLY A 101 12.02 9.90 -15.59
C GLY A 101 11.49 9.37 -14.25
N ILE A 102 11.04 10.30 -13.40
CA ILE A 102 10.54 10.05 -12.02
C ILE A 102 9.10 9.48 -12.02
N LYS A 103 8.33 9.73 -13.08
CA LYS A 103 6.91 9.40 -13.16
C LYS A 103 6.65 7.89 -13.27
N THR A 104 5.58 7.43 -12.62
CA THR A 104 5.02 6.09 -12.76
C THR A 104 4.48 5.89 -14.19
N PRO A 105 4.78 4.76 -14.86
CA PRO A 105 4.28 4.49 -16.22
C PRO A 105 2.75 4.50 -16.30
N LYS A 106 2.19 4.88 -17.46
CA LYS A 106 0.73 4.98 -17.67
C LYS A 106 0.00 3.66 -17.44
N GLU A 107 0.62 2.54 -17.82
CA GLU A 107 0.06 1.20 -17.63
C GLU A 107 -0.13 0.88 -16.14
N GLU A 108 0.86 1.21 -15.31
CA GLU A 108 0.79 1.01 -13.85
C GLU A 108 -0.30 1.90 -13.22
N ILE A 109 -0.43 3.14 -13.71
CA ILE A 109 -1.51 4.05 -13.31
C ILE A 109 -2.89 3.48 -13.65
N ALA A 110 -3.04 2.87 -14.82
CA ALA A 110 -4.30 2.27 -15.24
C ALA A 110 -4.69 1.09 -14.32
N ILE A 111 -3.73 0.21 -13.99
CA ILE A 111 -3.95 -0.92 -13.06
C ILE A 111 -4.35 -0.40 -11.67
N ILE A 112 -3.67 0.61 -11.14
CA ILE A 112 -3.99 1.22 -9.85
C ILE A 112 -5.42 1.78 -9.86
N SER A 113 -5.79 2.50 -10.92
CA SER A 113 -7.13 3.09 -11.07
C SER A 113 -8.23 2.03 -11.14
N GLU A 114 -8.02 0.96 -11.92
CA GLU A 114 -8.97 -0.15 -12.03
C GLU A 114 -9.16 -0.85 -10.67
N ARG A 115 -8.06 -1.17 -9.98
CA ARG A 115 -8.11 -1.84 -8.68
C ARG A 115 -8.69 -0.96 -7.59
N LEU A 116 -8.48 0.36 -7.65
CA LEU A 116 -9.15 1.32 -6.77
C LEU A 116 -10.66 1.35 -7.01
N LYS A 117 -11.11 1.34 -8.28
CA LYS A 117 -12.54 1.24 -8.60
C LYS A 117 -13.14 -0.06 -8.06
N LYS A 118 -12.45 -1.19 -8.24
CA LYS A 118 -12.86 -2.49 -7.69
C LYS A 118 -13.00 -2.45 -6.17
N LEU A 119 -12.00 -1.90 -5.46
CA LEU A 119 -12.06 -1.74 -4.00
C LEU A 119 -13.27 -0.91 -3.58
N LYS A 120 -13.53 0.22 -4.24
CA LYS A 120 -14.70 1.07 -3.93
C LYS A 120 -16.03 0.32 -4.09
N LEU A 121 -16.17 -0.55 -5.09
CA LEU A 121 -17.36 -1.39 -5.26
C LEU A 121 -17.49 -2.43 -4.13
N MET A 122 -16.40 -3.14 -3.82
CA MET A 122 -16.37 -4.14 -2.74
C MET A 122 -16.71 -3.58 -1.35
N LEU A 123 -16.49 -2.28 -1.14
CA LEU A 123 -16.81 -1.60 0.11
C LEU A 123 -18.28 -1.19 0.18
N LYS A 124 -18.85 -0.72 -0.94
CA LYS A 124 -20.28 -0.39 -1.05
C LYS A 124 -21.19 -1.62 -0.88
N GLU A 125 -20.74 -2.79 -1.32
CA GLU A 125 -21.50 -4.04 -1.16
C GLU A 125 -21.53 -4.56 0.29
N LYS A 126 -20.75 -3.97 1.19
CA LYS A 126 -20.67 -4.35 2.61
C LYS A 126 -21.41 -3.39 3.54
N GLU A 127 -21.92 -2.29 3.00
CA GLU A 127 -22.80 -1.33 3.67
C GLU A 127 -24.27 -1.76 3.47
#